data_AF-A0A8H3QYZ4-F1
#
_entry.id   AF-A0A8H3QYZ4-F1
#
_cell.length_a   1.000
_cell.length_b   1.000
_cell.length_c   1.000
_cell.angle_alpha   90.00
_cell.angle_beta   90.00
_cell.angle_gamma   90.00
#
_symmetry.space_group_name_H-M   'P 1'
#
loop_
_entity.id
_entity.type
_entity.pdbx_description
1 polymer ?
#
loop_
_entity_poly.entity_id
_entity_poly.type
_entity_poly.pdbx_seq_one_letter_code
_entity_poly.pdbx_strand_id
1 'polypeptide(L)'
;MDSPTAWNVDDKFGSLIINSDGLRVNYTEKSDEYCATIRVNHLISPQCKLFYFEVEILNGGENGIIGIGFCEKTVNLNKMPGWEDNSWGYYGDDGRSFHHLGKEIIQYSIL
;
A
#
# COMPACT_ATOMS: atom_id res chain seq x y z
N MET A 1 -15.25 -13.66 10.04
CA MET A 1 -13.99 -12.95 9.75
C MET A 1 -14.41 -11.56 9.34
N ASP A 2 -13.92 -10.54 10.02
CA ASP A 2 -14.32 -9.16 9.72
C ASP A 2 -13.69 -8.71 8.40
N SER A 3 -14.41 -7.88 7.66
CA SER A 3 -13.92 -7.30 6.40
C SER A 3 -12.97 -6.13 6.68
N PRO A 4 -12.03 -5.84 5.76
CA PRO A 4 -11.22 -4.62 5.85
C PRO A 4 -12.12 -3.38 5.78
N THR A 5 -12.01 -2.47 6.75
CA THR A 5 -12.82 -1.24 6.80
C THR A 5 -12.01 0.02 7.06
N ALA A 6 -10.76 -0.10 7.51
CA ALA A 6 -9.89 1.02 7.86
C ALA A 6 -8.42 0.61 7.81
N TRP A 7 -7.53 1.60 7.84
CA TRP A 7 -6.11 1.39 8.06
C TRP A 7 -5.83 0.89 9.48
N ASN A 8 -4.84 0.01 9.61
CA ASN A 8 -4.42 -0.53 10.89
C ASN A 8 -3.38 0.37 11.54
N VAL A 9 -3.75 1.03 12.63
CA VAL A 9 -2.86 1.94 13.37
C VAL A 9 -1.64 1.23 13.97
N ASP A 10 -1.75 -0.08 14.22
CA ASP A 10 -0.69 -0.89 14.83
C ASP A 10 0.16 -1.64 13.78
N ASP A 11 -0.30 -1.72 12.53
CA ASP A 11 0.35 -2.47 11.45
C ASP A 11 0.80 -1.52 10.33
N LYS A 12 1.75 -0.67 10.68
CA LYS A 12 2.36 0.35 9.82
C LYS A 12 3.84 0.50 10.14
N PHE A 13 4.60 1.02 9.19
CA PHE A 13 5.98 1.46 9.38
C PHE A 13 6.12 2.95 9.06
N GLY A 14 7.10 3.57 9.69
CA GLY A 14 7.47 4.96 9.43
C GLY A 14 6.45 5.97 9.96
N SER A 15 6.61 7.20 9.50
CA SER A 15 5.95 8.39 10.03
C SER A 15 4.60 8.67 9.38
N LEU A 16 3.73 7.65 9.39
CA LEU A 16 2.35 7.71 8.92
C LEU A 16 1.40 8.13 10.05
N ILE A 17 0.60 9.16 9.79
CA ILE A 17 -0.45 9.66 10.68
C ILE A 17 -1.80 9.32 10.07
N ILE A 18 -2.61 8.57 10.82
CA ILE A 18 -3.96 8.18 10.41
C ILE A 18 -4.97 9.10 11.09
N ASN A 19 -5.95 9.58 10.34
CA ASN A 19 -7.06 10.36 10.88
C ASN A 19 -7.94 9.52 11.82
N SER A 20 -8.77 10.20 12.60
CA SER A 20 -9.69 9.55 13.55
C SER A 20 -10.71 8.60 12.92
N ASP A 21 -11.03 8.78 11.64
CA ASP A 21 -11.91 7.89 10.88
C ASP A 21 -11.21 6.60 10.42
N GLY A 22 -9.88 6.53 10.52
CA GLY A 22 -9.10 5.39 10.06
C GLY A 22 -8.98 5.27 8.54
N LEU A 23 -9.43 6.28 7.75
CA LEU A 23 -9.51 6.20 6.29
C LEU A 23 -8.49 7.08 5.58
N ARG A 24 -8.03 8.16 6.22
CA ARG A 24 -6.99 9.04 5.66
C ARG A 24 -5.64 8.80 6.31
N VAL A 25 -4.61 8.69 5.47
CA VAL A 25 -3.20 8.57 5.87
C VAL A 25 -2.45 9.79 5.36
N ASN A 26 -1.65 10.39 6.23
CA ASN A 26 -0.70 11.44 5.88
C ASN A 26 0.71 10.94 6.15
N TYR A 27 1.59 11.15 5.19
CA TYR A 27 3.02 10.94 5.40
C TYR A 27 3.64 12.24 5.92
N THR A 28 4.42 12.13 6.99
CA THR A 28 5.23 13.23 7.51
C THR A 28 6.69 12.89 7.29
N GLU A 29 7.37 13.67 6.44
CA GLU A 29 8.77 13.46 6.14
C GLU A 29 9.62 13.58 7.40
N LYS A 30 10.27 12.48 7.78
CA LYS A 30 11.43 12.48 8.68
C LYS A 30 12.66 12.12 7.86
N SER A 31 13.77 12.80 8.11
CA SER A 31 14.96 12.83 7.24
C SER A 31 15.59 11.48 6.91
N ASP A 32 15.32 10.43 7.71
CA ASP A 32 16.05 9.17 7.66
C ASP A 32 15.22 7.98 7.14
N GLU A 33 13.91 8.16 6.88
CA GLU A 33 13.03 7.10 6.40
C GLU A 33 12.94 7.10 4.86
N TYR A 34 13.29 5.97 4.23
CA TYR A 34 13.22 5.82 2.77
C TYR A 34 11.80 5.52 2.26
N CYS A 35 10.95 4.94 3.10
CA CYS A 35 9.56 4.63 2.75
C CYS A 35 8.72 4.39 4.00
N ALA A 36 7.40 4.50 3.85
CA ALA A 36 6.44 4.23 4.91
C ALA A 36 5.23 3.49 4.32
N THR A 37 4.86 2.35 4.91
CA THR A 37 3.80 1.48 4.40
C THR A 37 2.86 1.08 5.54
N ILE A 38 1.56 0.95 5.23
CA ILE A 38 0.50 0.60 6.17
C ILE A 38 -0.42 -0.46 5.57
N ARG A 39 -0.92 -1.39 6.41
CA ARG A 39 -1.94 -2.37 6.03
C ARG A 39 -3.31 -2.01 6.59
N VAL A 40 -4.34 -2.61 6.02
CA VAL A 40 -5.72 -2.56 6.54
C VAL A 40 -5.89 -3.37 7.82
N ASN A 41 -6.92 -3.06 8.60
CA ASN A 41 -7.21 -3.64 9.93
C ASN A 41 -7.56 -5.14 9.90
N HIS A 42 -8.07 -5.65 8.78
CA HIS A 42 -8.43 -7.05 8.61
C HIS A 42 -7.96 -7.60 7.27
N LEU A 43 -7.72 -8.92 7.22
CA LEU A 43 -7.42 -9.61 5.97
C LEU A 43 -8.68 -9.74 5.12
N ILE A 44 -8.49 -9.77 3.80
CA ILE A 44 -9.55 -10.13 2.87
C ILE A 44 -9.91 -11.59 3.13
N SER A 45 -11.18 -11.86 3.44
CA SER A 45 -11.67 -13.22 3.66
C SER A 45 -11.44 -14.08 2.41
N PRO A 46 -10.92 -15.32 2.54
CA PRO A 46 -10.81 -16.25 1.41
C PRO A 46 -12.15 -16.63 0.78
N GLN A 47 -13.27 -16.38 1.47
CA GLN A 47 -14.62 -16.56 0.93
C GLN A 47 -15.05 -15.40 0.01
N CYS A 48 -14.33 -14.27 0.05
CA CYS A 48 -14.54 -13.12 -0.81
C CYS A 48 -14.04 -13.45 -2.22
N LYS A 49 -14.97 -13.69 -3.17
CA LYS A 49 -14.62 -14.03 -4.56
C LYS A 49 -14.14 -12.84 -5.37
N LEU A 50 -14.58 -11.64 -5.00
CA LEU A 50 -14.21 -10.38 -5.63
C LEU A 50 -14.10 -9.33 -4.54
N PHE A 51 -12.90 -8.80 -4.37
CA PHE A 51 -12.63 -7.71 -3.45
C PHE A 51 -12.26 -6.46 -4.23
N TYR A 52 -12.76 -5.33 -3.78
CA TYR A 52 -12.54 -4.03 -4.41
C TYR A 52 -12.35 -2.96 -3.34
N PHE A 53 -11.41 -2.06 -3.58
CA PHE A 53 -11.18 -0.86 -2.80
C PHE A 53 -10.68 0.25 -3.72
N GLU A 54 -10.85 1.49 -3.28
CA GLU A 54 -10.36 2.69 -3.96
C GLU A 54 -9.44 3.46 -3.03
N VAL A 55 -8.49 4.19 -3.61
CA VAL A 55 -7.62 5.14 -2.90
C VAL A 55 -7.63 6.45 -3.68
N GLU A 56 -8.02 7.52 -3.01
CA GLU A 56 -7.95 8.88 -3.57
C GLU A 56 -6.63 9.55 -3.16
N ILE A 57 -5.86 10.00 -4.14
CA ILE A 57 -4.62 10.74 -3.90
C ILE A 57 -4.94 12.22 -3.74
N LEU A 58 -4.96 12.68 -2.49
CA LEU A 58 -5.22 14.09 -2.16
C LEU A 58 -3.99 14.99 -2.36
N ASN A 59 -2.79 14.42 -2.19
CA ASN A 59 -1.50 15.09 -2.37
C ASN A 59 -0.43 14.05 -2.73
N GLY A 60 0.27 14.25 -3.85
CA GLY A 60 1.34 13.36 -4.32
C GLY A 60 2.69 13.52 -3.62
N GLY A 61 2.85 14.55 -2.77
CA GLY A 61 4.15 14.92 -2.21
C GLY A 61 5.11 15.45 -3.29
N GLU A 62 6.40 15.53 -2.97
CA GLU A 62 7.42 16.10 -3.87
C GLU A 62 7.66 15.24 -5.11
N ASN A 63 7.74 13.91 -4.93
CA ASN A 63 8.13 12.99 -5.99
C ASN A 63 6.98 12.15 -6.58
N GLY A 64 5.77 12.20 -6.01
CA GLY A 64 4.63 11.41 -6.51
C GLY A 64 4.74 9.91 -6.26
N ILE A 65 5.77 9.44 -5.52
CA ILE A 65 6.04 8.03 -5.30
C ILE A 65 5.06 7.47 -4.27
N ILE A 66 3.92 6.98 -4.77
CA ILE A 66 2.87 6.34 -3.97
C ILE A 66 2.59 4.97 -4.58
N GLY A 67 2.84 3.92 -3.79
CA GLY A 67 2.54 2.54 -4.14
C GLY A 67 1.24 2.07 -3.49
N ILE A 68 0.33 1.53 -4.29
CA ILE A 68 -0.94 0.92 -3.84
C ILE A 68 -0.94 -0.55 -4.20
N GLY A 69 -1.38 -1.43 -3.30
CA GLY A 69 -1.55 -2.83 -3.66
C GLY A 69 -1.85 -3.75 -2.48
N PHE A 70 -1.33 -4.97 -2.57
CA PHE A 70 -1.63 -6.06 -1.66
C PHE A 70 -0.35 -6.68 -1.10
N CYS A 71 -0.42 -7.20 0.11
CA CYS A 71 0.65 -8.03 0.65
C CYS A 71 0.14 -9.02 1.70
N GLU A 72 0.92 -10.06 1.95
CA GLU A 72 0.72 -10.92 3.11
C GLU A 72 1.08 -10.21 4.42
N LYS A 73 0.51 -10.69 5.53
CA LYS A 73 0.74 -10.14 6.87
C LYS A 73 2.21 -10.18 7.31
N THR A 74 2.98 -11.11 6.75
CA THR A 74 4.41 -11.33 7.08
C THR A 74 5.35 -10.37 6.38
N VAL A 75 4.87 -9.61 5.38
CA VAL A 75 5.70 -8.70 4.58
C VAL A 75 6.23 -7.54 5.44
N ASN A 76 7.52 -7.22 5.26
CA ASN A 76 8.18 -6.10 5.92
C ASN A 76 7.61 -4.76 5.42
N LEU A 77 7.13 -3.93 6.34
CA LEU A 77 6.54 -2.63 6.02
C LEU A 77 7.57 -1.49 5.87
N ASN A 78 8.85 -1.72 6.15
CA ASN A 78 9.94 -0.80 5.78
C ASN A 78 10.36 -0.96 4.29
N LYS A 79 9.36 -1.24 3.44
CA LYS A 79 9.48 -1.46 2.00
C LYS A 79 8.18 -1.01 1.35
N MET A 80 8.27 -0.55 0.11
CA MET A 80 7.08 -0.23 -0.67
C MET A 80 6.36 -1.51 -1.14
N PRO A 81 5.04 -1.44 -1.42
CA PRO A 81 4.31 -2.56 -2.02
C PRO A 81 5.01 -3.11 -3.27
N GLY A 82 5.12 -4.42 -3.43
CA GLY A 82 5.79 -5.05 -4.58
C GLY A 82 7.29 -5.30 -4.45
N TRP A 83 7.97 -4.77 -3.43
CA TRP A 83 9.43 -4.94 -3.27
C TRP A 83 9.84 -6.29 -2.65
N GLU A 84 8.95 -6.91 -1.89
CA GLU A 84 9.19 -8.18 -1.20
C GLU A 84 8.36 -9.33 -1.81
N ASP A 85 8.69 -10.55 -1.42
CA ASP A 85 7.87 -11.73 -1.71
C ASP A 85 6.46 -11.55 -1.13
N ASN A 86 5.46 -12.11 -1.80
CA ASN A 86 4.05 -12.01 -1.40
C ASN A 86 3.56 -10.57 -1.23
N SER A 87 4.09 -9.65 -2.06
CA SER A 87 3.74 -8.24 -2.11
C SER A 87 3.59 -7.80 -3.56
N TRP A 88 2.54 -7.04 -3.85
CA TRP A 88 2.21 -6.51 -5.17
C TRP A 88 1.91 -5.02 -5.04
N GLY A 89 2.44 -4.20 -5.94
CA GLY A 89 2.25 -2.76 -5.90
C GLY A 89 2.06 -2.14 -7.28
N TYR A 90 1.29 -1.07 -7.36
CA TYR A 90 1.10 -0.20 -8.51
C TYR A 90 1.49 1.23 -8.13
N TYR A 91 2.36 1.85 -8.91
CA TYR A 91 3.07 3.07 -8.51
C TYR A 91 2.58 4.26 -9.32
N GLY A 92 2.30 5.36 -8.62
CA GLY A 92 1.74 6.57 -9.23
C GLY A 92 2.72 7.40 -10.04
N ASP A 93 4.02 7.31 -9.76
CA ASP A 93 5.07 8.11 -10.41
C ASP A 93 5.43 7.60 -11.81
N ASP A 94 5.47 6.29 -12.01
CA ASP A 94 5.85 5.68 -13.29
C ASP A 94 4.74 4.82 -13.94
N GLY A 95 3.63 4.63 -13.24
CA GLY A 95 2.50 3.82 -13.71
C GLY A 95 2.82 2.34 -13.85
N ARG A 96 3.85 1.82 -13.16
CA ARG A 96 4.27 0.42 -13.27
C ARG A 96 3.71 -0.45 -12.15
N SER A 97 3.67 -1.75 -12.45
CA SER A 97 3.31 -2.80 -11.50
C SER A 97 4.55 -3.58 -11.05
N PHE A 98 4.66 -3.81 -9.74
CA PHE A 98 5.80 -4.42 -9.09
C PHE A 98 5.38 -5.66 -8.30
N HIS A 99 6.19 -6.72 -8.37
CA HIS A 99 6.09 -7.92 -7.53
C HIS A 99 7.47 -8.57 -7.42
N HIS A 100 7.81 -9.11 -6.24
CA HIS A 100 9.02 -9.90 -5.98
C HIS A 100 10.33 -9.25 -6.47
N LEU A 101 11.07 -8.63 -5.54
CA LEU A 101 12.30 -7.87 -5.83
C LEU A 101 12.09 -6.65 -6.75
N GLY A 102 10.87 -6.12 -6.82
CA GLY A 102 10.56 -4.97 -7.67
C GLY A 102 10.69 -5.27 -9.17
N LYS A 103 10.54 -6.54 -9.58
CA LYS A 103 10.48 -6.87 -11.00
C LYS A 103 9.19 -6.33 -11.60
N GLU A 104 9.35 -5.56 -12.67
CA GLU A 104 8.24 -5.10 -13.50
C GLU A 104 7.48 -6.31 -14.04
N ILE A 105 6.19 -6.40 -13.75
CA ILE A 105 5.31 -7.35 -14.43
C ILE A 105 4.85 -6.65 -15.71
N ILE A 106 5.07 -7.31 -16.87
CA ILE A 106 4.65 -6.80 -18.18
C ILE A 106 3.17 -6.41 -18.14
N GLN A 107 2.89 -5.14 -18.37
CA GLN A 107 1.54 -4.59 -18.38
C GLN A 107 0.99 -4.61 -19.80
N TYR A 108 -0.06 -5.40 -20.04
CA TYR A 108 -0.94 -5.22 -21.19
C TYR A 108 -2.13 -4.37 -20.73
N SER A 109 -2.13 -3.09 -21.07
CA SER A 109 -3.26 -2.21 -20.81
C SER A 109 -4.34 -2.44 -21.88
N ILE A 110 -5.53 -2.89 -21.45
CA ILE A 110 -6.75 -2.80 -22.25
C ILE A 110 -7.46 -1.53 -21.75
N LEU A 111 -7.69 -0.57 -22.65
CA LEU A 111 -8.53 0.61 -22.42
C LEU A 111 -10.01 0.22 -22.38
#